data_AF-A0AAP4VH85-F1
#
_entry.id   AF-A0AAP4VH85-F1
#
_cell.length_a   1.000
_cell.length_b   1.000
_cell.length_c   1.000
_cell.angle_alpha   90.00
_cell.angle_beta   90.00
_cell.angle_gamma   90.00
#
_symmetry.space_group_name_H-M   'P 1'
#
loop_
_entity.id
_entity.type
_entity.pdbx_description
1 polymer ?
#
loop_
_entity_poly.entity_id
_entity_poly.type
_entity_poly.pdbx_seq_one_letter_code
_entity_poly.pdbx_strand_id
1 'polypeptide(L)'
;MHIHEDEDENNFILEGELTMQIGEVQYTAKAGSYVVAPKGITQQFHNAGTAPCRFLTTFTPGGAEGFFKEAGELVRLAAPGKPSADALAALQRKYKLRYLPAA
;
A
#
# COMPACT_ATOMS: atom_id res chain seq x y z
N MET A 1 -2.71 -7.43 4.06
CA MET A 1 -1.79 -6.71 4.96
C MET A 1 -0.35 -6.81 4.48
N HIS A 2 0.44 -5.76 4.68
CA HIS A 2 1.86 -5.73 4.33
C HIS A 2 2.68 -4.92 5.34
N ILE A 3 4.01 -5.00 5.26
CA ILE A 3 4.96 -4.24 6.07
C ILE A 3 6.00 -3.63 5.13
N HIS A 4 6.24 -2.32 5.26
CA HIS A 4 7.42 -1.66 4.68
C HIS A 4 8.57 -1.75 5.66
N GLU A 5 9.75 -2.14 5.21
CA GLU A 5 10.93 -2.24 6.09
C GLU A 5 11.75 -0.94 6.13
N ASP A 6 11.76 -0.14 5.06
CA ASP A 6 12.63 1.03 4.94
C ASP A 6 11.89 2.35 5.10
N GLU A 7 10.62 2.40 4.68
CA GLU A 7 9.83 3.62 4.48
C GLU A 7 8.56 3.69 5.34
N ASP A 8 8.29 4.88 5.87
CA ASP A 8 6.99 5.21 6.43
C ASP A 8 6.03 5.53 5.27
N GLU A 9 4.81 5.00 5.32
CA GLU A 9 3.74 5.32 4.38
C GLU A 9 2.84 6.41 4.98
N ASN A 10 2.66 7.50 4.23
CA ASN A 10 1.87 8.63 4.68
C ASN A 10 0.72 8.88 3.72
N ASN A 11 -0.50 8.96 4.24
CA ASN A 11 -1.73 9.09 3.47
C ASN A 11 -2.45 10.40 3.84
N PHE A 12 -2.56 11.31 2.88
CA PHE A 12 -3.36 12.54 3.02
C PHE A 12 -4.67 12.40 2.26
N ILE A 13 -5.80 12.46 2.97
CA ILE A 13 -7.12 12.20 2.38
C ILE A 13 -7.64 13.48 1.72
N LEU A 14 -7.88 13.42 0.42
CA LEU A 14 -8.37 14.54 -0.40
C LEU A 14 -9.90 14.55 -0.49
N GLU A 15 -10.50 13.37 -0.62
CA GLU A 15 -11.95 13.19 -0.81
C GLU A 15 -12.40 11.85 -0.21
N GLY A 16 -13.61 11.84 0.36
CA GLY A 16 -14.18 10.64 0.96
C GLY A 16 -13.55 10.25 2.29
N GLU A 17 -13.57 8.95 2.57
CA GLU A 17 -13.07 8.36 3.81
C GLU A 17 -12.25 7.10 3.51
N LEU A 18 -11.07 6.97 4.14
CA LEU A 18 -10.18 5.82 3.99
C LEU A 18 -10.12 5.07 5.33
N THR A 19 -10.47 3.78 5.31
CA THR A 19 -10.29 2.92 6.48
C THR A 19 -8.90 2.30 6.45
N MET A 20 -8.16 2.47 7.53
CA MET A 20 -6.79 2.03 7.68
C MET A 20 -6.65 1.17 8.92
N GLN A 21 -5.90 0.09 8.79
CA GLN A 21 -5.45 -0.73 9.92
C GLN A 21 -3.93 -0.61 9.99
N ILE A 22 -3.42 -0.16 11.14
CA ILE A 22 -2.00 -0.01 11.44
C ILE A 22 -1.72 -0.74 12.76
N GLY A 23 -0.96 -1.82 12.67
CA GLY A 23 -0.82 -2.78 13.76
C GLY A 23 -2.18 -3.33 14.15
N GLU A 24 -2.53 -3.18 15.43
CA GLU A 24 -3.80 -3.62 16.01
C GLU A 24 -4.89 -2.54 15.96
N VAL A 25 -4.55 -1.32 15.53
CA VAL A 25 -5.46 -0.18 15.55
C VAL A 25 -6.09 0.01 14.18
N GLN A 26 -7.42 0.10 14.15
CA GLN A 26 -8.19 0.44 12.97
C GLN A 26 -8.91 1.77 13.16
N TYR A 27 -8.90 2.62 12.14
CA TYR A 27 -9.64 3.88 12.13
C TYR A 27 -10.01 4.30 10.71
N THR A 28 -10.98 5.21 10.61
CA THR A 28 -11.46 5.78 9.35
C THR A 28 -11.09 7.25 9.29
N ALA A 29 -10.21 7.61 8.36
CA ALA A 29 -9.72 8.96 8.16
C ALA A 29 -10.55 9.67 7.07
N LYS A 30 -11.04 10.88 7.37
CA LYS A 30 -11.86 11.67 6.44
C LYS A 30 -11.01 12.67 5.67
N ALA A 31 -11.56 13.25 4.60
CA ALA A 31 -10.93 14.36 3.86
C ALA A 31 -10.35 15.43 4.80
N GLY A 32 -9.10 15.84 4.53
CA GLY A 32 -8.31 16.74 5.38
C GLY A 32 -7.45 16.04 6.44
N SER A 33 -7.60 14.72 6.65
CA SER A 33 -6.75 13.97 7.58
C SER A 33 -5.39 13.65 6.96
N TYR A 34 -4.33 13.71 7.78
CA TYR A 34 -3.01 13.21 7.45
C TYR A 34 -2.68 12.03 8.36
N VAL A 35 -2.35 10.89 7.77
CA VAL A 35 -2.17 9.64 8.47
C VAL A 35 -0.79 9.08 8.19
N VAL A 36 -0.06 8.68 9.24
CA VAL A 36 1.27 8.10 9.14
C VAL A 36 1.22 6.66 9.60
N ALA A 37 1.73 5.77 8.76
CA ALA A 37 2.01 4.38 9.08
C ALA A 37 3.52 4.16 9.14
N PRO A 38 4.07 3.99 10.35
CA PRO A 38 5.50 3.79 10.51
C PRO A 38 5.95 2.47 9.87
N LYS A 39 7.16 2.49 9.31
CA LYS A 39 7.85 1.26 8.87
C LYS A 39 7.97 0.23 9.99
N GLY A 40 8.06 -1.03 9.59
CA GLY A 40 8.13 -2.18 10.49
C GLY A 40 6.79 -2.55 11.12
N ILE A 41 5.74 -1.75 10.93
CA ILE A 41 4.39 -2.03 11.42
C ILE A 41 3.54 -2.63 10.29
N THR A 42 2.69 -3.59 10.64
CA THR A 42 1.72 -4.16 9.70
C THR A 42 0.68 -3.13 9.33
N GLN A 43 0.38 -3.02 8.04
CA GLN A 43 -0.62 -2.08 7.57
C GLN A 43 -1.43 -2.58 6.38
N GLN A 44 -2.60 -1.99 6.24
CA GLN A 44 -3.45 -2.07 5.06
C GLN A 44 -4.48 -0.93 5.10
N PHE A 45 -5.00 -0.59 3.94
CA PHE A 45 -6.13 0.31 3.81
C PHE A 45 -7.17 -0.26 2.86
N HIS A 46 -8.41 0.19 3.01
CA HIS A 46 -9.48 -0.06 2.06
C HIS A 46 -10.49 1.08 2.09
N ASN A 47 -11.17 1.28 0.96
CA ASN A 47 -12.35 2.13 0.90
C ASN A 47 -13.56 1.31 1.36
N ALA A 48 -14.05 1.57 2.57
CA ALA A 48 -15.24 0.91 3.12
C ALA A 48 -16.57 1.58 2.68
N GLY A 49 -16.48 2.76 2.07
CA GLY A 49 -17.62 3.56 1.66
C GLY A 49 -18.21 3.12 0.32
N THR A 50 -19.33 3.74 -0.04
CA THR A 50 -20.04 3.53 -1.32
C THR A 50 -19.66 4.54 -2.40
N ALA A 51 -18.83 5.54 -2.06
CA ALA A 51 -18.35 6.57 -2.96
C ALA A 51 -16.83 6.45 -3.19
N PRO A 52 -16.28 6.99 -4.29
CA PRO A 52 -14.83 7.06 -4.49
C PRO A 52 -14.13 7.77 -3.32
N CYS A 53 -12.97 7.26 -2.95
CA CYS A 53 -12.04 7.92 -2.03
C CYS A 53 -10.80 8.33 -2.82
N ARG A 54 -10.34 9.57 -2.62
CA ARG A 54 -9.09 10.07 -3.20
C ARG A 54 -8.15 10.47 -2.08
N PHE A 55 -6.90 10.08 -2.21
CA PHE A 55 -5.86 10.39 -1.25
C PHE A 55 -4.51 10.44 -1.97
N LEU A 56 -3.55 11.11 -1.33
CA LEU A 56 -2.16 11.15 -1.77
C LEU A 56 -1.33 10.32 -0.81
N THR A 57 -0.59 9.36 -1.36
CA THR A 57 0.37 8.56 -0.62
C THR A 57 1.78 9.07 -0.88
N THR A 58 2.55 9.29 0.18
CA THR A 58 3.99 9.62 0.10
C THR A 58 4.78 8.67 0.97
N PHE A 59 5.96 8.26 0.50
CA PHE A 59 6.86 7.35 1.21
C PHE A 59 8.11 8.10 1.68
N THR A 60 8.52 7.87 2.92
CA THR A 60 9.72 8.50 3.49
C THR A 60 10.61 7.46 4.19
N PRO A 61 11.87 7.26 3.78
CA PRO A 61 12.51 7.82 2.58
C PRO A 61 11.80 7.43 1.27
N GLY A 62 12.06 8.16 0.19
CA GLY A 62 11.54 7.82 -1.13
C GLY A 62 12.16 6.54 -1.72
N GLY A 63 11.60 6.04 -2.82
CA GLY A 63 12.05 4.84 -3.53
C GLY A 63 10.94 3.82 -3.78
N ALA A 64 9.92 3.80 -2.92
CA ALA A 64 8.77 2.90 -3.04
C ALA A 64 7.96 3.12 -4.33
N GLU A 65 8.01 4.30 -4.94
CA GLU A 65 7.39 4.58 -6.23
C GLU A 65 7.90 3.65 -7.37
N GLY A 66 9.12 3.13 -7.23
CA GLY A 66 9.69 2.15 -8.16
C GLY A 66 8.93 0.81 -8.13
N PHE A 67 8.44 0.39 -6.96
CA PHE A 67 7.65 -0.83 -6.81
C PHE A 67 6.41 -0.77 -7.70
N PHE A 68 5.65 0.33 -7.64
CA PHE A 68 4.41 0.48 -8.40
C PHE A 68 4.65 0.49 -9.91
N LYS A 69 5.74 1.12 -10.37
CA LYS A 69 6.11 1.12 -11.80
C LYS A 69 6.43 -0.29 -12.29
N GLU A 70 7.28 -1.02 -11.56
CA GLU A 70 7.68 -2.39 -11.94
C GLU A 70 6.54 -3.39 -11.80
N ALA A 71 5.71 -3.28 -10.75
CA ALA A 71 4.51 -4.09 -10.58
C ALA A 71 3.52 -3.87 -11.73
N GLY A 72 3.34 -2.62 -12.16
CA GLY A 72 2.52 -2.28 -13.33
C GLY A 72 3.02 -2.96 -14.61
N GLU A 73 4.33 -2.97 -14.85
CA GLU A 73 4.92 -3.67 -16.00
C GLU A 73 4.75 -5.19 -15.91
N LEU A 74 4.92 -5.79 -14.73
CA LEU A 74 4.65 -7.22 -14.54
C LEU A 74 3.19 -7.55 -14.90
N VAL A 75 2.24 -6.75 -14.42
CA VAL A 75 0.81 -6.92 -14.73
C VAL A 75 0.55 -6.79 -16.22
N ARG A 76 1.14 -5.78 -16.86
CA ARG A 76 0.99 -5.55 -18.31
C ARG A 76 1.52 -6.72 -19.14
N LEU A 77 2.70 -7.22 -18.79
CA LEU A 77 3.35 -8.34 -19.50
C LEU A 77 2.61 -9.68 -19.31
N ALA A 78 1.95 -9.87 -18.16
CA ALA A 78 1.23 -11.09 -17.87
C ALA A 78 -0.19 -11.14 -18.45
N ALA A 79 -0.70 -10.03 -19.00
CA ALA A 79 -2.07 -9.94 -19.52
C ALA A 79 -2.34 -10.95 -20.67
N PRO A 80 -3.51 -11.61 -20.70
CA PRO A 80 -4.69 -11.41 -19.84
C PRO A 80 -4.63 -12.19 -18.50
N GLY A 81 -3.54 -12.89 -18.23
CA GLY A 81 -3.31 -13.61 -16.98
C GLY A 81 -2.85 -12.71 -15.84
N LYS A 82 -2.14 -13.32 -14.88
CA LYS A 82 -1.57 -12.63 -13.72
C LYS A 82 -0.06 -12.90 -13.67
N PRO A 83 0.73 -11.97 -13.11
CA PRO A 83 2.15 -12.23 -12.85
C PRO A 83 2.33 -13.51 -12.02
N SER A 84 3.42 -14.23 -12.27
CA SER A 84 3.74 -15.41 -11.45
C SER A 84 3.99 -15.01 -9.99
N ALA A 85 3.69 -15.92 -9.07
CA ALA A 85 3.96 -15.71 -7.65
C ALA A 85 5.46 -15.42 -7.40
N ASP A 86 6.36 -16.10 -8.12
CA ASP A 86 7.80 -15.89 -7.99
C ASP A 86 8.24 -14.49 -8.44
N ALA A 87 7.67 -13.97 -9.54
CA ALA A 87 7.98 -12.62 -10.01
C ALA A 87 7.50 -11.56 -9.01
N LEU A 88 6.29 -11.72 -8.46
CA LEU A 88 5.77 -10.83 -7.42
C LEU A 88 6.61 -10.92 -6.14
N ALA A 89 6.97 -12.12 -5.71
CA ALA A 89 7.80 -12.32 -4.52
C ALA A 89 9.22 -11.76 -4.70
N ALA A 90 9.80 -11.86 -5.90
CA ALA A 90 11.08 -11.23 -6.22
C ALA A 90 10.99 -9.70 -6.16
N LEU A 91 9.93 -9.12 -6.70
CA LEU A 91 9.70 -7.67 -6.65
C LEU A 91 9.49 -7.19 -5.22
N GLN A 92 8.67 -7.89 -4.44
CA GLN A 92 8.46 -7.63 -3.01
C GLN A 92 9.78 -7.64 -2.23
N ARG A 93 10.65 -8.64 -2.44
CA ARG A 93 11.98 -8.69 -1.82
C ARG A 93 12.87 -7.52 -2.25
N LYS A 94 12.88 -7.16 -3.53
CA LYS A 94 13.67 -6.03 -4.06
C LYS A 94 13.34 -4.71 -3.37
N TYR A 95 12.05 -4.49 -3.09
CA TYR A 95 11.55 -3.27 -2.42
C TYR A 95 11.34 -3.45 -0.91
N LYS A 96 11.81 -4.55 -0.32
CA LYS A 96 11.62 -4.90 1.10
C LYS A 96 10.18 -4.70 1.61
N LEU A 97 9.22 -5.04 0.74
CA LEU A 97 7.80 -4.96 1.00
C LEU A 97 7.28 -6.36 1.33
N ARG A 98 7.02 -6.62 2.61
CA ARG A 98 6.62 -7.96 3.06
C ARG A 98 5.11 -8.09 3.10
N TYR A 99 4.55 -8.90 2.22
CA TYR A 99 3.12 -9.26 2.28
C TYR A 99 2.89 -10.38 3.26
N LEU A 100 1.83 -10.24 4.07
CA LEU A 100 1.37 -11.29 4.96
C LEU A 100 0.23 -12.07 4.29
N PRO A 101 0.12 -13.38 4.54
CA PRO A 101 -1.04 -14.15 4.13
C PRO A 101 -2.33 -13.50 4.63
N ALA A 102 -3.42 -13.64 3.87
CA ALA A 102 -4.74 -13.38 4.43
C ALA A 102 -4.97 -14.39 5.58
N ALA A 103 -5.43 -13.89 6.72
CA ALA A 103 -5.89 -14.73 7.82
C ALA A 103 -7.18 -15.45 7.45
#